data_AF-A0A810L237-F1
#
_entry.id   AF-A0A810L237-F1
#
_cell.length_a   1.000
_cell.length_b   1.000
_cell.length_c   1.000
_cell.angle_alpha   90.00
_cell.angle_beta   90.00
_cell.angle_gamma   90.00
#
_symmetry.space_group_name_H-M   'P 1'
#
loop_
_entity.id
_entity.type
_entity.pdbx_description
1 polymer ?
#
loop_
_entity_poly.entity_id
_entity_poly.type
_entity_poly.pdbx_seq_one_letter_code
_entity_poly.pdbx_strand_id
1 'polypeptide(L)'
;MSSSVPSAEQRLFDAAMRWPNSGGTADAHQHLIDAATQALLDGLDSPGLRMLAGASTRDRSDELSGLLDTSLTELSIPQPGTMEPWQRIESGGRIYSRLPTDTIRFAVAPVHESVGGHEVRVYVNEVELTSLGAGLGMDPFDLLAPTNRLVATAQPQRVPIARCECGVYGCDATDVLLARDGDAVHWEWRGHAPLDHGVSFLAAGYDAEVARIGADRSWETAHDTTARLVLAAVDDKALARYGLRYSWAAPDRRDDRRFVVSLWLDADGPDGHAFQVFLRIGRGGRTPEEVAADVARIVRRPPERWPATYHCTAPGVEAAPTIAGASWRRERLG
;
A
#
# COMPACT_ATOMS: atom_id res chain seq x y z
N MET A 1 29.35 -2.02 -12.12
CA MET A 1 29.63 -1.85 -10.67
C MET A 1 30.02 -3.21 -10.15
N SER A 2 31.16 -3.33 -9.47
CA SER A 2 31.69 -4.62 -9.02
C SER A 2 30.72 -5.19 -7.98
N SER A 3 30.05 -6.30 -8.30
CA SER A 3 29.34 -7.10 -7.30
C SER A 3 30.41 -7.61 -6.33
N SER A 4 30.57 -6.92 -5.21
CA SER A 4 31.42 -7.40 -4.13
C SER A 4 30.77 -8.66 -3.60
N VAL A 5 31.52 -9.77 -3.60
CA VAL A 5 31.08 -11.01 -2.95
C VAL A 5 30.63 -10.65 -1.52
N PRO A 6 29.41 -11.01 -1.10
CA PRO A 6 28.93 -10.68 0.24
C PRO A 6 29.87 -11.26 1.30
N SER A 7 29.99 -10.62 2.46
CA SER A 7 30.84 -11.13 3.54
C SER A 7 30.30 -12.45 4.12
N ALA A 8 31.12 -13.22 4.85
CA ALA A 8 30.68 -14.48 5.46
C ALA A 8 29.49 -14.26 6.42
N GLU A 9 29.52 -13.16 7.18
CA GLU A 9 28.49 -12.74 8.10
C GLU A 9 27.20 -12.39 7.35
N GLN A 10 27.32 -11.69 6.21
CA GLN A 10 26.18 -11.39 5.37
C GLN A 10 25.56 -12.67 4.80
N ARG A 11 26.38 -13.62 4.33
CA ARG A 11 25.88 -14.92 3.83
C ARG A 11 25.16 -15.72 4.92
N LEU A 12 25.69 -15.72 6.14
CA LEU A 12 25.05 -16.39 7.28
C LEU A 12 23.74 -15.71 7.65
N PHE A 13 23.71 -14.37 7.69
CA PHE A 13 22.48 -13.59 7.87
C PHE A 13 21.45 -13.88 6.78
N ASP A 14 21.88 -13.96 5.52
CA ASP A 14 21.00 -14.27 4.38
C ASP A 14 20.40 -15.68 4.46
N ALA A 15 21.20 -16.66 4.92
CA ALA A 15 20.72 -18.02 5.15
C ALA A 15 19.71 -18.05 6.31
N ALA A 16 19.98 -17.33 7.39
CA ALA A 16 19.08 -17.17 8.52
C ALA A 16 17.74 -16.54 8.09
N MET A 17 17.79 -15.49 7.25
CA MET A 17 16.60 -14.83 6.70
C MET A 17 15.74 -15.73 5.82
N ARG A 18 16.33 -16.70 5.11
CA ARG A 18 15.60 -17.64 4.24
C ARG A 18 15.08 -18.86 4.97
N TRP A 19 15.56 -19.09 6.19
CA TRP A 19 15.20 -20.26 6.96
C TRP A 19 13.85 -20.02 7.66
N PRO A 20 12.84 -20.89 7.47
CA PRO A 20 11.51 -20.64 8.03
C PRO A 20 11.53 -20.71 9.56
N ASN A 21 11.05 -19.65 10.22
CA ASN A 21 10.90 -19.61 11.69
C ASN A 21 9.92 -20.68 12.24
N SER A 22 9.13 -21.33 11.39
CA SER A 22 7.95 -22.12 11.77
C SER A 22 7.90 -23.56 11.24
N GLY A 23 9.07 -24.20 11.06
CA GLY A 23 9.16 -25.65 10.79
C GLY A 23 9.77 -25.98 9.44
N GLY A 24 11.07 -25.71 9.29
CA GLY A 24 11.81 -25.94 8.06
C GLY A 24 11.75 -27.39 7.56
N THR A 25 11.79 -27.55 6.23
CA THR A 25 12.00 -28.86 5.60
C THR A 25 13.43 -29.34 5.85
N ALA A 26 13.70 -30.63 5.64
CA ALA A 26 15.06 -31.15 5.71
C ALA A 26 16.03 -30.40 4.77
N ASP A 27 15.55 -29.95 3.61
CA ASP A 27 16.32 -29.14 2.65
C ASP A 27 16.60 -27.73 3.21
N ALA A 28 15.63 -27.11 3.89
CA ALA A 28 15.84 -25.82 4.55
C ALA A 28 16.85 -25.94 5.70
N HIS A 29 16.77 -27.02 6.49
CA HIS A 29 17.75 -27.34 7.52
C HIS A 29 19.16 -27.51 6.90
N GLN A 30 19.26 -28.25 5.79
CA GLN A 30 20.54 -28.47 5.11
C GLN A 30 21.17 -27.15 4.66
N HIS A 31 20.40 -26.27 4.03
CA HIS A 31 20.91 -24.96 3.59
C HIS A 31 21.43 -24.10 4.76
N LEU A 32 20.74 -24.13 5.92
CA LEU A 32 21.20 -23.40 7.10
C LEU A 32 22.53 -23.99 7.64
N ILE A 33 22.61 -25.31 7.75
CA ILE A 33 23.81 -26.03 8.23
C ILE A 33 24.99 -25.81 7.29
N ASP A 34 24.75 -25.87 5.97
CA ASP A 34 25.77 -25.61 4.95
C ASP A 34 26.28 -24.17 5.03
N ALA A 35 25.39 -23.19 5.23
CA ALA A 35 25.78 -21.80 5.41
C ALA A 35 26.63 -21.59 6.68
N ALA A 36 26.27 -22.26 7.78
CA ALA A 36 27.05 -22.23 9.02
C ALA A 36 28.44 -22.87 8.82
N THR A 37 28.52 -23.98 8.11
CA THR A 37 29.79 -24.65 7.78
C THR A 37 30.66 -23.77 6.90
N GLN A 38 30.08 -23.14 5.87
CA GLN A 38 30.80 -22.24 4.99
C GLN A 38 31.29 -21.00 5.75
N ALA A 39 30.48 -20.44 6.66
CA ALA A 39 30.90 -19.34 7.53
C ALA A 39 32.15 -19.70 8.36
N LEU A 40 32.22 -20.92 8.92
CA LEU A 40 33.42 -21.41 9.62
C LEU A 40 34.64 -21.50 8.69
N LEU A 41 34.45 -22.00 7.47
CA LEU A 41 35.52 -22.09 6.47
C LEU A 41 36.02 -20.71 6.04
N ASP A 42 35.14 -19.72 6.06
CA ASP A 42 35.45 -18.32 5.72
C ASP A 42 36.05 -17.53 6.90
N GLY A 43 36.25 -18.18 8.05
CA GLY A 43 36.94 -17.62 9.21
C GLY A 43 36.04 -16.99 10.27
N LEU A 44 34.72 -17.12 10.17
CA LEU A 44 33.84 -16.84 11.30
C LEU A 44 33.93 -17.96 12.32
N ASP A 45 33.84 -17.62 13.60
CA ASP A 45 33.97 -18.63 14.64
C ASP A 45 33.25 -18.21 15.92
N SER A 46 32.35 -19.08 16.39
CA SER A 46 31.71 -18.98 17.69
C SER A 46 31.29 -20.37 18.17
N PRO A 47 31.15 -20.59 19.49
CA PRO A 47 30.65 -21.86 20.03
C PRO A 47 29.31 -22.29 19.41
N GLY A 48 28.34 -21.37 19.32
CA GLY A 48 27.05 -21.60 18.69
C GLY A 48 27.18 -21.96 17.21
N LEU A 49 28.02 -21.25 16.45
CA LEU A 49 28.18 -21.48 15.01
C LEU A 49 28.75 -22.88 14.73
N ARG A 50 29.70 -23.35 15.54
CA ARG A 50 30.24 -24.72 15.45
C ARG A 50 29.19 -25.78 15.74
N MET A 51 28.33 -25.53 16.73
CA MET A 51 27.22 -26.44 17.03
C MET A 51 26.21 -26.47 15.89
N LEU A 52 25.86 -25.31 15.33
CA LEU A 52 24.94 -25.22 14.18
C LEU A 52 25.50 -25.92 12.93
N ALA A 53 26.78 -25.72 12.62
CA ALA A 53 27.44 -26.37 11.49
C ALA A 53 27.57 -27.90 11.67
N GLY A 54 27.60 -28.38 12.92
CA GLY A 54 27.62 -29.81 13.25
C GLY A 54 26.23 -30.43 13.45
N ALA A 55 25.16 -29.66 13.28
CA ALA A 55 23.80 -30.14 13.48
C ALA A 55 23.36 -31.08 12.35
N SER A 56 22.27 -31.80 12.58
CA SER A 56 21.69 -32.75 11.64
C SER A 56 20.41 -32.18 11.04
N THR A 57 20.14 -32.47 9.77
CA THR A 57 18.87 -32.07 9.11
C THR A 57 17.64 -32.71 9.75
N ARG A 58 17.82 -33.73 10.59
CA ARG A 58 16.76 -34.39 11.38
C ARG A 58 16.54 -33.77 12.75
N ASP A 59 17.37 -32.81 13.16
CA ASP A 59 17.19 -32.11 14.43
C ASP A 59 15.92 -31.28 14.38
N ARG A 60 15.33 -31.02 15.55
CA ARG A 60 14.06 -30.31 15.60
C ARG A 60 14.26 -28.84 15.20
N SER A 61 13.28 -28.26 14.52
CA SER A 61 13.39 -26.86 14.09
C SER A 61 13.55 -25.89 15.27
N ASP A 62 12.96 -26.16 16.43
CA ASP A 62 13.16 -25.31 17.62
C ASP A 62 14.58 -25.40 18.19
N GLU A 63 15.23 -26.56 18.11
CA GLU A 63 16.63 -26.74 18.49
C GLU A 63 17.56 -25.98 17.54
N LEU A 64 17.34 -26.12 16.22
CA LEU A 64 18.10 -25.39 15.20
C LEU A 64 17.91 -23.88 15.32
N SER A 65 16.69 -23.42 15.64
CA SER A 65 16.41 -21.99 15.86
C SER A 65 17.20 -21.45 17.05
N GLY A 66 17.24 -22.19 18.16
CA GLY A 66 18.01 -21.79 19.34
C GLY A 66 19.53 -21.73 19.06
N LEU A 67 20.06 -22.66 18.25
CA LEU A 67 21.46 -22.63 17.82
C LEU A 67 21.75 -21.45 16.91
N LEU A 68 20.84 -21.15 15.97
CA LEU A 68 20.95 -19.99 15.09
C LEU A 68 20.96 -18.68 15.89
N ASP A 69 19.99 -18.48 16.79
CA ASP A 69 19.90 -17.28 17.62
C ASP A 69 21.15 -17.07 18.48
N THR A 70 21.67 -18.16 19.06
CA THR A 70 22.92 -18.14 19.83
C THR A 70 24.10 -17.73 18.95
N SER A 71 24.23 -18.34 17.77
CA SER A 71 25.31 -18.06 16.82
C SER A 71 25.32 -16.60 16.38
N LEU A 72 24.15 -16.07 15.99
CA LEU A 72 24.01 -14.68 15.57
C LEU A 72 24.38 -13.71 16.70
N THR A 73 23.92 -13.99 17.92
CA THR A 73 24.23 -13.18 19.10
C THR A 73 25.74 -13.14 19.40
N GLU A 74 26.39 -14.30 19.43
CA GLU A 74 27.83 -14.40 19.71
C GLU A 74 28.68 -13.68 18.65
N LEU A 75 28.27 -13.75 17.39
CA LEU A 75 28.93 -13.09 16.26
C LEU A 75 28.57 -11.60 16.13
N SER A 76 27.69 -11.09 17.01
CA SER A 76 27.12 -9.74 16.89
C SER A 76 26.45 -9.50 15.52
N ILE A 77 25.89 -10.54 14.92
CA ILE A 77 25.07 -10.44 13.71
C ILE A 77 23.61 -10.21 14.17
N PRO A 78 22.89 -9.23 13.60
CA PRO A 78 21.50 -9.00 13.96
C PRO A 78 20.62 -10.23 13.69
N GLN A 79 19.63 -10.45 14.56
CA GLN A 79 18.65 -11.50 14.32
C GLN A 79 17.69 -11.09 13.18
N PRO A 80 17.41 -11.98 12.22
CA PRO A 80 16.31 -11.81 11.28
C PRO A 80 15.01 -11.40 11.98
N GLY A 81 14.31 -10.39 11.46
CA GLY A 81 13.06 -9.89 12.06
C GLY A 81 13.22 -8.91 13.22
N THR A 82 14.42 -8.76 13.80
CA THR A 82 14.70 -7.70 14.82
C THR A 82 15.23 -6.40 14.20
N MET A 83 15.65 -6.44 12.94
CA MET A 83 16.00 -5.25 12.17
C MET A 83 14.73 -4.63 11.62
N GLU A 84 14.55 -3.30 11.74
CA GLU A 84 13.65 -2.57 10.85
C GLU A 84 14.24 -2.69 9.43
N PRO A 85 13.63 -3.44 8.51
CA PRO A 85 14.35 -3.98 7.33
C PRO A 85 14.77 -3.00 6.24
N TRP A 86 14.45 -1.72 6.36
CA TRP A 86 15.03 -0.66 5.54
C TRP A 86 16.33 -0.07 6.13
N GLN A 87 16.70 -0.44 7.36
CA GLN A 87 17.93 0.00 7.98
C GLN A 87 19.04 -0.99 7.70
N ARG A 88 20.06 -0.48 7.00
CA ARG A 88 21.42 -1.00 7.08
C ARG A 88 21.84 -0.97 8.54
N ILE A 89 21.91 -2.13 9.19
CA ILE A 89 22.45 -2.18 10.54
C ILE A 89 23.96 -2.24 10.43
N GLU A 90 24.62 -1.24 11.02
CA GLU A 90 26.05 -1.31 11.28
C GLU A 90 26.28 -2.10 12.56
N SER A 91 26.83 -3.30 12.43
CA SER A 91 27.31 -4.08 13.57
C SER A 91 28.74 -4.55 13.32
N GLY A 92 29.64 -4.32 14.28
CA GLY A 92 31.05 -4.64 14.13
C GLY A 92 31.74 -3.94 12.94
N GLY A 93 31.24 -2.78 12.50
CA GLY A 93 31.74 -2.06 11.33
C GLY A 93 31.27 -2.62 9.97
N ARG A 94 30.27 -3.51 9.96
CA ARG A 94 29.68 -4.11 8.76
C ARG A 94 28.21 -3.74 8.62
N ILE A 95 27.79 -3.55 7.38
CA ILE A 95 26.42 -3.22 7.02
C ILE A 95 25.66 -4.50 6.67
N TYR A 96 24.53 -4.73 7.34
CA TYR A 96 23.59 -5.82 7.04
C TYR A 96 22.31 -5.29 6.39
N SER A 97 21.86 -5.93 5.32
CA SER A 97 20.61 -5.61 4.61
C SER A 97 19.89 -6.89 4.17
N ARG A 98 18.55 -6.90 4.16
CA ARG A 98 17.78 -8.06 3.65
C ARG A 98 17.92 -8.15 2.13
N LEU A 99 18.27 -9.34 1.62
CA LEU A 99 18.36 -9.55 0.18
C LEU A 99 16.99 -9.38 -0.52
N PRO A 100 16.98 -8.81 -1.74
CA PRO A 100 15.78 -8.68 -2.55
C PRO A 100 15.39 -10.00 -3.23
N THR A 101 14.98 -11.00 -2.44
CA THR A 101 14.63 -12.34 -2.96
C THR A 101 13.16 -12.53 -3.28
N ASP A 102 12.29 -11.65 -2.80
CA ASP A 102 10.85 -11.78 -2.98
C ASP A 102 10.42 -11.32 -4.37
N THR A 103 9.30 -11.89 -4.81
CA THR A 103 8.59 -11.50 -6.03
C THR A 103 7.26 -10.89 -5.67
N ILE A 104 6.81 -9.90 -6.44
CA ILE A 104 5.53 -9.23 -6.24
C ILE A 104 4.67 -9.32 -7.50
N ARG A 105 3.36 -9.45 -7.30
CA ARG A 105 2.35 -9.32 -8.35
C ARG A 105 1.10 -8.66 -7.80
N PHE A 106 0.48 -7.79 -8.58
CA PHE A 106 -0.80 -7.16 -8.28
C PHE A 106 -1.88 -7.62 -9.26
N ALA A 107 -3.12 -7.67 -8.81
CA ALA A 107 -4.27 -7.89 -9.69
C ALA A 107 -5.44 -7.01 -9.26
N VAL A 108 -6.13 -6.40 -10.23
CA VAL A 108 -7.42 -5.76 -9.96
C VAL A 108 -8.50 -6.81 -10.12
N ALA A 109 -9.33 -7.00 -9.09
CA ALA A 109 -10.42 -7.97 -9.08
C ALA A 109 -11.72 -7.30 -8.61
N PRO A 110 -12.90 -7.77 -9.08
CA PRO A 110 -14.17 -7.31 -8.54
C PRO A 110 -14.33 -7.78 -7.10
N VAL A 111 -14.90 -6.92 -6.25
CA VAL A 111 -15.27 -7.26 -4.87
C VAL A 111 -16.66 -7.90 -4.85
N HIS A 112 -16.97 -8.63 -3.78
CA HIS A 112 -18.32 -9.12 -3.51
C HIS A 112 -19.37 -7.98 -3.58
N GLU A 113 -20.56 -8.29 -4.11
CA GLU A 113 -21.60 -7.31 -4.45
C GLU A 113 -22.04 -6.45 -3.26
N SER A 114 -21.98 -6.99 -2.04
CA SER A 114 -22.32 -6.28 -0.80
C SER A 114 -21.43 -5.07 -0.48
N VAL A 115 -20.19 -5.07 -1.00
CA VAL A 115 -19.25 -3.94 -0.89
C VAL A 115 -19.25 -3.15 -2.20
N GLY A 116 -19.24 -3.87 -3.33
CA GLY A 116 -19.20 -3.31 -4.68
C GLY A 116 -17.81 -2.80 -5.08
N GLY A 117 -17.65 -2.54 -6.38
CA GLY A 117 -16.40 -2.00 -6.95
C GLY A 117 -15.31 -3.04 -7.15
N HIS A 118 -14.07 -2.59 -7.07
CA HIS A 118 -12.87 -3.40 -7.31
C HIS A 118 -11.89 -3.30 -6.13
N GLU A 119 -10.99 -4.27 -6.06
CA GLU A 119 -9.87 -4.30 -5.14
C GLU A 119 -8.56 -4.56 -5.87
N VAL A 120 -7.46 -4.02 -5.34
CA VAL A 120 -6.11 -4.40 -5.73
C VAL A 120 -5.62 -5.49 -4.79
N ARG A 121 -5.56 -6.72 -5.29
CA ARG A 121 -4.97 -7.87 -4.58
C ARG A 121 -3.45 -7.84 -4.71
N VAL A 122 -2.78 -8.18 -3.63
CA VAL A 122 -1.32 -8.18 -3.53
C VAL A 122 -0.84 -9.62 -3.34
N TYR A 123 0.05 -10.06 -4.21
CA TYR A 123 0.66 -11.38 -4.13
C TYR A 123 2.16 -11.21 -3.90
N VAL A 124 2.69 -11.87 -2.87
CA VAL A 124 4.14 -11.98 -2.64
C VAL A 124 4.53 -13.44 -2.67
N ASN A 125 5.48 -13.80 -3.54
CA ASN A 125 5.87 -15.19 -3.77
C ASN A 125 4.65 -16.09 -4.06
N GLU A 126 3.71 -15.57 -4.87
CA GLU A 126 2.41 -16.17 -5.22
C GLU A 126 1.42 -16.38 -4.05
N VAL A 127 1.74 -15.94 -2.84
CA VAL A 127 0.81 -15.92 -1.70
C VAL A 127 0.00 -14.63 -1.73
N GLU A 128 -1.33 -14.72 -1.75
CA GLU A 128 -2.22 -13.55 -1.70
C GLU A 128 -2.25 -12.98 -0.27
N LEU A 129 -1.77 -11.75 -0.10
CA LEU A 129 -1.56 -11.14 1.21
C LEU A 129 -2.70 -10.25 1.67
N THR A 130 -3.60 -9.78 0.80
CA THR A 130 -4.68 -8.88 1.23
C THR A 130 -5.72 -9.61 2.06
N SER A 131 -6.05 -10.86 1.70
CA SER A 131 -6.94 -11.73 2.48
C SER A 131 -6.30 -12.24 3.77
N LEU A 132 -4.97 -12.44 3.80
CA LEU A 132 -4.23 -12.77 5.01
C LEU A 132 -4.04 -11.57 5.95
N GLY A 133 -4.13 -10.35 5.42
CA GLY A 133 -4.09 -9.11 6.19
C GLY A 133 -5.48 -8.71 6.68
N ALA A 134 -5.87 -7.46 6.40
CA ALA A 134 -7.17 -6.92 6.81
C ALA A 134 -8.39 -7.50 6.06
N GLY A 135 -8.19 -8.39 5.08
CA GLY A 135 -9.24 -9.17 4.42
C GLY A 135 -9.55 -8.74 2.98
N LEU A 136 -9.53 -7.43 2.68
CA LEU A 136 -9.91 -6.89 1.37
C LEU A 136 -8.86 -5.92 0.81
N GLY A 137 -8.40 -6.10 -0.43
CA GLY A 137 -7.42 -5.22 -1.07
C GLY A 137 -7.96 -3.81 -1.33
N MET A 138 -7.11 -2.77 -1.34
CA MET A 138 -7.52 -1.36 -1.52
C MET A 138 -8.26 -1.09 -2.84
N ASP A 139 -9.14 -0.08 -2.87
CA ASP A 139 -9.76 0.36 -4.12
C ASP A 139 -8.67 0.86 -5.10
N PRO A 140 -8.71 0.49 -6.39
CA PRO A 140 -7.72 0.94 -7.37
C PRO A 140 -7.58 2.46 -7.45
N PHE A 141 -8.63 3.24 -7.22
CA PHE A 141 -8.54 4.69 -7.20
C PHE A 141 -7.86 5.24 -5.96
N ASP A 142 -7.93 4.57 -4.82
CA ASP A 142 -7.23 4.99 -3.60
C ASP A 142 -5.72 4.66 -3.64
N LEU A 143 -5.35 3.66 -4.45
CA LEU A 143 -3.98 3.15 -4.51
C LEU A 143 -3.20 3.61 -5.76
N LEU A 144 -3.86 3.65 -6.93
CA LEU A 144 -3.20 3.83 -8.23
C LEU A 144 -3.47 5.21 -8.86
N ALA A 145 -4.48 5.96 -8.38
CA ALA A 145 -4.90 7.23 -8.96
C ALA A 145 -5.03 8.35 -7.89
N PRO A 146 -4.86 9.63 -8.27
CA PRO A 146 -4.28 10.10 -9.53
C PRO A 146 -2.77 9.82 -9.61
N THR A 147 -2.15 9.48 -8.47
CA THR A 147 -0.74 9.11 -8.36
C THR A 147 -0.66 7.66 -7.86
N ASN A 148 0.18 6.86 -8.51
CA ASN A 148 0.41 5.49 -8.08
C ASN A 148 1.25 5.48 -6.79
N ARG A 149 0.61 5.14 -5.66
CA ARG A 149 1.23 5.14 -4.33
C ARG A 149 2.22 3.99 -4.12
N LEU A 150 2.22 3.00 -5.01
CA LEU A 150 3.16 1.87 -4.95
C LEU A 150 4.54 2.22 -5.54
N VAL A 151 4.72 3.41 -6.12
CA VAL A 151 6.03 3.83 -6.64
C VAL A 151 7.00 4.05 -5.49
N ALA A 152 8.01 3.18 -5.37
CA ALA A 152 8.99 3.20 -4.29
C ALA A 152 10.00 4.35 -4.46
N THR A 153 10.23 5.10 -3.39
CA THR A 153 11.25 6.16 -3.32
C THR A 153 12.22 5.91 -2.17
N ALA A 154 13.35 6.60 -2.16
CA ALA A 154 14.31 6.51 -1.06
C ALA A 154 13.75 7.00 0.28
N GLN A 155 12.74 7.88 0.25
CA GLN A 155 12.05 8.31 1.46
C GLN A 155 10.96 7.27 1.81
N PRO A 156 11.01 6.65 3.00
CA PRO A 156 9.97 5.71 3.42
C PRO A 156 8.59 6.36 3.45
N GLN A 157 7.60 5.68 2.89
CA GLN A 157 6.22 6.16 2.83
C GLN A 157 5.24 5.08 3.26
N ARG A 158 4.20 5.47 4.00
CA ARG A 158 3.13 4.57 4.42
C ARG A 158 2.10 4.43 3.30
N VAL A 159 1.83 3.21 2.87
CA VAL A 159 0.90 2.87 1.79
C VAL A 159 -0.10 1.84 2.30
N PRO A 160 -1.42 2.12 2.26
CA PRO A 160 -2.42 1.12 2.60
C PRO A 160 -2.50 0.07 1.49
N ILE A 161 -2.57 -1.21 1.83
CA ILE A 161 -2.67 -2.30 0.85
C ILE A 161 -3.91 -3.18 1.06
N ALA A 162 -4.43 -3.24 2.28
CA ALA A 162 -5.69 -3.91 2.58
C ALA A 162 -6.50 -3.14 3.63
N ARG A 163 -7.83 -3.30 3.57
CA ARG A 163 -8.83 -2.76 4.48
C ARG A 163 -9.76 -3.87 4.95
N CYS A 164 -10.49 -3.60 6.02
CA CYS A 164 -11.55 -4.48 6.52
C CYS A 164 -12.56 -4.86 5.43
N GLU A 165 -13.09 -6.08 5.51
CA GLU A 165 -14.14 -6.60 4.62
C GLU A 165 -15.43 -5.77 4.61
N CYS A 166 -15.65 -4.90 5.61
CA CYS A 166 -16.74 -3.92 5.57
C CYS A 166 -16.58 -2.86 4.46
N GLY A 167 -15.41 -2.83 3.79
CA GLY A 167 -15.10 -1.91 2.70
C GLY A 167 -14.59 -0.55 3.15
N VAL A 168 -14.53 -0.27 4.45
CA VAL A 168 -14.07 0.99 5.02
C VAL A 168 -12.65 0.84 5.54
N TYR A 169 -11.74 1.66 5.01
CA TYR A 169 -10.38 1.79 5.55
C TYR A 169 -10.42 2.42 6.95
N GLY A 170 -9.79 1.75 7.93
CA GLY A 170 -9.66 2.24 9.31
C GLY A 170 -10.42 1.43 10.37
N CYS A 171 -11.37 0.56 9.99
CA CYS A 171 -11.94 -0.44 10.90
C CYS A 171 -10.91 -1.52 11.25
N ASP A 172 -10.21 -1.99 10.21
CA ASP A 172 -8.96 -2.74 10.27
C ASP A 172 -8.16 -2.38 9.00
N ALA A 173 -6.84 -2.49 9.06
CA ALA A 173 -5.96 -2.10 7.96
C ALA A 173 -4.63 -2.85 7.97
N THR A 174 -4.19 -3.22 6.78
CA THR A 174 -2.80 -3.60 6.51
C THR A 174 -2.18 -2.50 5.67
N ASP A 175 -1.21 -1.83 6.28
CA ASP A 175 -0.38 -0.84 5.62
C ASP A 175 1.05 -1.38 5.47
N VAL A 176 1.78 -0.82 4.52
CA VAL A 176 3.21 -1.05 4.36
C VAL A 176 3.98 0.25 4.48
N LEU A 177 5.10 0.21 5.18
CA LEU A 177 6.15 1.20 5.00
C LEU A 177 6.99 0.76 3.80
N LEU A 178 6.85 1.49 2.70
CA LEU A 178 7.51 1.26 1.42
C LEU A 178 8.75 2.13 1.32
N ALA A 179 9.91 1.52 1.08
CA ALA A 179 11.17 2.24 0.87
C ALA A 179 12.02 1.59 -0.24
N ARG A 180 12.75 2.40 -1.00
CA ARG A 180 13.78 1.95 -1.93
C ARG A 180 15.16 2.14 -1.31
N ASP A 181 15.99 1.10 -1.33
CA ASP A 181 17.42 1.18 -1.07
C ASP A 181 18.18 0.62 -2.28
N GLY A 182 18.79 1.52 -3.08
CA GLY A 182 19.56 1.12 -4.26
C GLY A 182 18.73 0.31 -5.27
N ASP A 183 19.11 -0.96 -5.44
CA ASP A 183 18.47 -1.94 -6.33
C ASP A 183 17.45 -2.84 -5.62
N ALA A 184 17.09 -2.53 -4.37
CA ALA A 184 16.07 -3.22 -3.59
C ALA A 184 14.91 -2.30 -3.21
N VAL A 185 13.72 -2.88 -3.07
CA VAL A 185 12.53 -2.24 -2.49
C VAL A 185 12.08 -3.07 -1.30
N HIS A 186 11.85 -2.41 -0.17
CA HIS A 186 11.52 -3.03 1.11
C HIS A 186 10.10 -2.63 1.53
N TRP A 187 9.34 -3.62 2.02
CA TRP A 187 8.00 -3.43 2.56
C TRP A 187 7.95 -3.92 4.00
N GLU A 188 7.44 -3.07 4.88
CA GLU A 188 7.23 -3.41 6.28
C GLU A 188 5.80 -3.23 6.74
N TRP A 189 5.24 -4.27 7.33
CA TRP A 189 3.85 -4.28 7.72
C TRP A 189 3.59 -3.31 8.87
N ARG A 190 2.43 -2.64 8.81
CA ARG A 190 1.89 -1.77 9.86
C ARG A 190 0.40 -2.06 10.00
N GLY A 191 -0.06 -2.23 11.24
CA GLY A 191 -1.42 -2.71 11.51
C GLY A 191 -1.47 -4.24 11.45
N HIS A 192 -2.47 -4.80 10.78
CA HIS A 192 -2.64 -6.25 10.64
C HIS A 192 -1.58 -6.82 9.70
N ALA A 193 -0.53 -7.45 10.23
CA ALA A 193 0.57 -7.98 9.45
C ALA A 193 0.24 -9.38 8.89
N PRO A 194 0.24 -9.58 7.56
CA PRO A 194 -0.04 -10.88 6.95
C PRO A 194 1.13 -11.88 7.10
N LEU A 195 2.34 -11.37 7.36
CA LEU A 195 3.55 -12.14 7.64
C LEU A 195 4.23 -11.58 8.90
N ASP A 196 4.97 -12.43 9.61
CA ASP A 196 5.74 -12.06 10.80
C ASP A 196 7.01 -11.27 10.49
N HIS A 197 7.37 -11.15 9.21
CA HIS A 197 8.51 -10.40 8.70
C HIS A 197 8.11 -9.59 7.47
N GLY A 198 8.76 -8.45 7.23
CA GLY A 198 8.62 -7.73 5.97
C GLY A 198 9.25 -8.45 4.77
N VAL A 199 9.20 -7.83 3.60
CA VAL A 199 9.61 -8.45 2.33
C VAL A 199 10.47 -7.50 1.49
N SER A 200 11.35 -8.06 0.66
CA SER A 200 12.32 -7.33 -0.15
C SER A 200 12.33 -7.79 -1.59
N PHE A 201 12.19 -6.85 -2.52
CA PHE A 201 12.09 -7.12 -3.96
C PHE A 201 13.26 -6.52 -4.73
N LEU A 202 13.65 -7.14 -5.84
CA LEU A 202 14.54 -6.47 -6.79
C LEU A 202 13.80 -5.28 -7.39
N ALA A 203 14.38 -4.09 -7.28
CA ALA A 203 13.75 -2.83 -7.68
C ALA A 203 13.28 -2.87 -9.14
N ALA A 204 14.06 -3.47 -10.05
CA ALA A 204 13.68 -3.59 -11.46
C ALA A 204 12.39 -4.43 -11.66
N GLY A 205 12.25 -5.54 -10.93
CA GLY A 205 11.05 -6.39 -11.00
C GLY A 205 9.84 -5.71 -10.36
N TYR A 206 10.04 -5.10 -9.21
CA TYR A 206 9.02 -4.31 -8.51
C TYR A 206 8.51 -3.15 -9.37
N ASP A 207 9.41 -2.37 -9.96
CA ASP A 207 9.07 -1.21 -10.80
C ASP A 207 8.30 -1.61 -12.06
N ALA A 208 8.72 -2.71 -12.70
CA ALA A 208 8.02 -3.23 -13.88
C ALA A 208 6.58 -3.62 -13.53
N GLU A 209 6.38 -4.27 -12.38
CA GLU A 209 5.06 -4.70 -11.93
C GLU A 209 4.19 -3.51 -11.48
N VAL A 210 4.76 -2.53 -10.77
CA VAL A 210 4.08 -1.27 -10.40
C VAL A 210 3.68 -0.47 -11.62
N ALA A 211 4.54 -0.40 -12.64
CA ALA A 211 4.21 0.25 -13.90
C ALA A 211 3.10 -0.50 -14.65
N ARG A 212 3.15 -1.84 -14.68
CA ARG A 212 2.14 -2.68 -15.31
C ARG A 212 0.76 -2.47 -14.67
N ILE A 213 0.64 -2.64 -13.36
CA ILE A 213 -0.65 -2.45 -12.67
C ILE A 213 -1.12 -1.00 -12.75
N GLY A 214 -0.19 -0.05 -12.67
CA GLY A 214 -0.47 1.37 -12.82
C GLY A 214 -0.99 1.74 -14.19
N ALA A 215 -0.68 0.98 -15.25
CA ALA A 215 -1.17 1.15 -16.61
C ALA A 215 -2.40 0.29 -16.95
N ASP A 216 -2.77 -0.66 -16.08
CA ASP A 216 -3.91 -1.54 -16.32
C ASP A 216 -5.22 -0.77 -16.21
N ARG A 217 -5.96 -0.74 -17.32
CA ARG A 217 -7.29 -0.12 -17.46
C ARG A 217 -8.34 -1.12 -17.90
N SER A 218 -7.99 -2.41 -17.97
CA SER A 218 -8.88 -3.47 -18.47
C SER A 218 -10.10 -3.70 -17.57
N TRP A 219 -10.01 -3.31 -16.30
CA TRP A 219 -11.07 -3.40 -15.31
C TRP A 219 -12.02 -2.19 -15.32
N GLU A 220 -11.63 -1.07 -15.96
CA GLU A 220 -12.43 0.16 -15.92
C GLU A 220 -13.69 0.03 -16.78
N THR A 221 -14.85 0.25 -16.17
CA THR A 221 -16.06 0.60 -16.93
C THR A 221 -15.99 2.06 -17.40
N ALA A 222 -16.91 2.46 -18.28
CA ALA A 222 -17.01 3.87 -18.66
C ALA A 222 -17.29 4.82 -17.47
N HIS A 223 -17.89 4.30 -16.38
CA HIS A 223 -18.06 5.07 -15.15
C HIS A 223 -16.74 5.26 -14.40
N ASP A 224 -15.96 4.20 -14.28
CA ASP A 224 -14.64 4.19 -13.65
C ASP A 224 -13.68 5.11 -14.40
N THR A 225 -13.64 5.01 -15.73
CA THR A 225 -12.88 5.94 -16.58
C THR A 225 -13.28 7.39 -16.35
N THR A 226 -14.58 7.67 -16.21
CA THR A 226 -15.05 9.04 -15.93
C THR A 226 -14.56 9.51 -14.56
N ALA A 227 -14.68 8.67 -13.52
CA ALA A 227 -14.23 8.98 -12.16
C ALA A 227 -12.72 9.25 -12.11
N ARG A 228 -11.90 8.41 -12.76
CA ARG A 228 -10.45 8.60 -12.87
C ARG A 228 -10.10 9.90 -13.57
N LEU A 229 -10.75 10.19 -14.70
CA LEU A 229 -10.47 11.42 -15.46
C LEU A 229 -10.88 12.67 -14.66
N VAL A 230 -11.97 12.60 -13.90
CA VAL A 230 -12.35 13.67 -12.97
C VAL A 230 -11.29 13.84 -11.88
N LEU A 231 -10.89 12.75 -11.21
CA LEU A 231 -9.87 12.78 -10.16
C LEU A 231 -8.54 13.36 -10.66
N ALA A 232 -8.13 13.01 -11.89
CA ALA A 232 -6.91 13.54 -12.50
C ALA A 232 -7.03 15.01 -12.96
N ALA A 233 -8.25 15.50 -13.26
CA ALA A 233 -8.48 16.85 -13.76
C ALA A 233 -8.78 17.87 -12.67
N VAL A 234 -9.15 17.42 -11.46
CA VAL A 234 -9.39 18.27 -10.29
C VAL A 234 -8.06 18.73 -9.70
N ASP A 235 -7.93 20.03 -9.47
CA ASP A 235 -6.77 20.62 -8.79
C ASP A 235 -7.09 20.76 -7.30
N ASP A 236 -6.57 19.83 -6.49
CA ASP A 236 -6.76 19.83 -5.04
C ASP A 236 -6.25 21.11 -4.37
N LYS A 237 -5.18 21.73 -4.89
CA LYS A 237 -4.67 23.00 -4.34
C LYS A 237 -5.62 24.15 -4.63
N ALA A 238 -6.26 24.14 -5.80
CA ALA A 238 -7.28 25.14 -6.13
C ALA A 238 -8.54 24.96 -5.27
N LEU A 239 -8.98 23.72 -5.04
CA LEU A 239 -10.11 23.43 -4.14
C LEU A 239 -9.80 23.83 -2.69
N ALA A 240 -8.60 23.52 -2.20
CA ALA A 240 -8.20 23.80 -0.82
C ALA A 240 -8.21 25.31 -0.47
N ARG A 241 -8.05 26.20 -1.46
CA ARG A 241 -8.20 27.66 -1.26
C ARG A 241 -9.60 28.07 -0.81
N TYR A 242 -10.59 27.21 -1.05
CA TYR A 242 -11.98 27.39 -0.64
C TYR A 242 -12.38 26.44 0.50
N GLY A 243 -11.41 25.77 1.15
CA GLY A 243 -11.68 24.75 2.17
C GLY A 243 -12.26 23.45 1.61
N LEU A 244 -12.28 23.28 0.29
CA LEU A 244 -12.82 22.10 -0.38
C LEU A 244 -11.73 21.05 -0.62
N ARG A 245 -12.13 19.78 -0.56
CA ARG A 245 -11.33 18.64 -1.03
C ARG A 245 -12.19 17.71 -1.88
N TYR A 246 -11.59 17.08 -2.87
CA TYR A 246 -12.25 15.99 -3.58
C TYR A 246 -12.60 14.85 -2.61
N SER A 247 -13.74 14.21 -2.82
CA SER A 247 -14.15 13.04 -2.04
C SER A 247 -14.33 11.80 -2.92
N TRP A 248 -15.27 11.83 -3.85
CA TRP A 248 -15.52 10.70 -4.76
C TRP A 248 -16.33 11.14 -5.99
N ALA A 249 -16.37 10.29 -7.00
CA ALA A 249 -17.18 10.49 -8.20
C ALA A 249 -17.77 9.16 -8.66
N ALA A 250 -19.05 9.15 -9.00
CA ALA A 250 -19.78 7.94 -9.34
C ALA A 250 -21.01 8.24 -10.20
N PRO A 251 -21.61 7.23 -10.86
CA PRO A 251 -22.99 7.36 -11.34
C PRO A 251 -23.94 7.81 -10.22
N ASP A 252 -24.89 8.68 -10.54
CA ASP A 252 -25.90 9.08 -9.57
C ASP A 252 -26.90 7.93 -9.36
N ARG A 253 -26.97 7.42 -8.12
CA ARG A 253 -27.88 6.32 -7.75
C ARG A 253 -29.36 6.65 -7.98
N ARG A 254 -29.72 7.94 -8.08
CA ARG A 254 -31.10 8.40 -8.27
C ARG A 254 -31.45 8.66 -9.74
N ASP A 255 -30.46 8.85 -10.60
CA ASP A 255 -30.63 9.18 -12.03
C ASP A 255 -29.40 8.68 -12.80
N ASP A 256 -29.52 7.52 -13.44
CA ASP A 256 -28.43 6.87 -14.20
C ASP A 256 -27.91 7.71 -15.38
N ARG A 257 -28.66 8.74 -15.78
CA ARG A 257 -28.27 9.71 -16.81
C ARG A 257 -27.34 10.80 -16.27
N ARG A 258 -27.07 10.80 -14.97
CA ARG A 258 -26.19 11.75 -14.30
C ARG A 258 -24.95 11.09 -13.72
N PHE A 259 -23.90 11.88 -13.69
CA PHE A 259 -22.68 11.60 -12.98
C PHE A 259 -22.58 12.60 -11.83
N VAL A 260 -22.26 12.13 -10.63
CA VAL A 260 -22.14 12.96 -9.44
C VAL A 260 -20.69 13.00 -8.98
N VAL A 261 -20.21 14.20 -8.68
CA VAL A 261 -18.93 14.45 -8.04
C VAL A 261 -19.20 15.02 -6.67
N SER A 262 -18.73 14.34 -5.65
CA SER A 262 -18.79 14.75 -4.25
C SER A 262 -17.49 15.42 -3.87
N LEU A 263 -17.61 16.61 -3.31
CA LEU A 263 -16.55 17.36 -2.64
C LEU A 263 -16.90 17.46 -1.15
N TRP A 264 -15.89 17.61 -0.33
CA TRP A 264 -16.05 17.85 1.09
C TRP A 264 -15.55 19.25 1.43
N LEU A 265 -16.34 20.01 2.18
CA LEU A 265 -15.96 21.29 2.75
C LEU A 265 -15.73 21.08 4.24
N ASP A 266 -14.49 21.20 4.67
CA ASP A 266 -14.14 21.13 6.08
C ASP A 266 -14.56 22.42 6.79
N ALA A 267 -14.97 22.29 8.06
CA ALA A 267 -15.34 23.35 9.01
C ALA A 267 -15.48 24.77 8.44
N ASP A 268 -16.71 25.12 8.05
CA ASP A 268 -17.04 26.38 7.41
C ASP A 268 -17.90 27.29 8.31
N GLY A 269 -17.65 28.60 8.23
CA GLY A 269 -18.33 29.63 9.01
C GLY A 269 -17.98 29.65 10.52
N PRO A 270 -18.60 30.56 11.27
CA PRO A 270 -18.32 30.75 12.71
C PRO A 270 -18.66 29.53 13.57
N ASP A 271 -19.61 28.71 13.12
CA ASP A 271 -20.04 27.50 13.82
C ASP A 271 -19.25 26.24 13.39
N GLY A 272 -18.34 26.39 12.41
CA GLY A 272 -17.38 25.35 12.00
C GLY A 272 -18.00 24.06 11.47
N HIS A 273 -19.13 24.17 10.75
CA HIS A 273 -19.84 22.99 10.24
C HIS A 273 -19.19 22.43 8.97
N ALA A 274 -19.14 21.10 8.85
CA ALA A 274 -18.68 20.44 7.64
C ALA A 274 -19.84 20.17 6.67
N PHE A 275 -19.55 20.22 5.37
CA PHE A 275 -20.55 20.01 4.33
C PHE A 275 -20.06 19.04 3.26
N GLN A 276 -20.98 18.23 2.76
CA GLN A 276 -20.80 17.51 1.52
C GLN A 276 -21.42 18.34 0.38
N VAL A 277 -20.66 18.58 -0.69
CA VAL A 277 -21.07 19.37 -1.85
C VAL A 277 -21.11 18.47 -3.08
N PHE A 278 -22.20 18.50 -3.83
CA PHE A 278 -22.42 17.64 -4.98
C PHE A 278 -22.54 18.46 -6.27
N LEU A 279 -21.74 18.09 -7.26
CA LEU A 279 -21.88 18.53 -8.64
C LEU A 279 -22.55 17.41 -9.43
N ARG A 280 -23.66 17.69 -10.11
CA ARG A 280 -24.36 16.72 -10.96
C ARG A 280 -24.27 17.11 -12.41
N ILE A 281 -23.69 16.23 -13.21
CA ILE A 281 -23.34 16.47 -14.61
C ILE A 281 -24.16 15.52 -15.46
N GLY A 282 -24.79 16.05 -16.50
CA GLY A 282 -25.51 15.24 -17.48
C GLY A 282 -24.54 14.39 -18.29
N ARG A 283 -24.79 13.08 -18.31
CA ARG A 283 -23.99 12.10 -19.05
C ARG A 283 -24.63 11.64 -20.35
N GLY A 284 -25.95 11.65 -20.48
CA GLY A 284 -26.69 10.97 -21.57
C GLY A 284 -26.00 10.89 -22.93
N GLY A 285 -25.49 9.70 -23.29
CA GLY A 285 -24.82 9.39 -24.56
C GLY A 285 -23.39 9.93 -24.74
N ARG A 286 -22.85 10.62 -23.73
CA ARG A 286 -21.53 11.27 -23.77
C ARG A 286 -20.41 10.34 -23.35
N THR A 287 -19.22 10.62 -23.87
CA THR A 287 -17.97 9.94 -23.53
C THR A 287 -17.49 10.31 -22.12
N PRO A 288 -16.71 9.45 -21.45
CA PRO A 288 -16.05 9.78 -20.18
C PRO A 288 -15.27 11.09 -20.20
N GLU A 289 -14.56 11.37 -21.29
CA GLU A 289 -13.73 12.55 -21.50
C GLU A 289 -14.56 13.84 -21.51
N GLU A 290 -15.71 13.83 -22.19
CA GLU A 290 -16.61 14.98 -22.24
C GLU A 290 -17.20 15.31 -20.87
N VAL A 291 -17.59 14.29 -20.11
CA VAL A 291 -18.12 14.47 -18.75
C VAL A 291 -17.03 15.00 -17.81
N ALA A 292 -15.83 14.42 -17.86
CA ALA A 292 -14.72 14.87 -17.04
C ALA A 292 -14.28 16.31 -17.39
N ALA A 293 -14.25 16.67 -18.68
CA ALA A 293 -13.94 18.03 -19.12
C ALA A 293 -14.97 19.06 -18.63
N ASP A 294 -16.25 18.69 -18.55
CA ASP A 294 -17.28 19.54 -17.98
C ASP A 294 -17.09 19.74 -16.47
N VAL A 295 -16.77 18.67 -15.73
CA VAL A 295 -16.43 18.78 -14.30
C VAL A 295 -15.25 19.74 -14.13
N ALA A 296 -14.16 19.52 -14.87
CA ALA A 296 -12.98 20.38 -14.84
C ALA A 296 -13.32 21.85 -15.13
N ARG A 297 -14.19 22.11 -16.10
CA ARG A 297 -14.65 23.47 -16.43
C ARG A 297 -15.48 24.10 -15.31
N ILE A 298 -16.30 23.30 -14.62
CA ILE A 298 -17.07 23.76 -13.46
C ILE A 298 -16.13 24.14 -12.33
N VAL A 299 -15.26 23.22 -11.88
CA VAL A 299 -14.42 23.41 -10.69
C VAL A 299 -13.33 24.49 -10.85
N ARG A 300 -12.97 24.85 -12.09
CA ARG A 300 -12.07 25.99 -12.38
C ARG A 300 -12.71 27.35 -12.13
N ARG A 301 -14.04 27.43 -12.08
CA ARG A 301 -14.75 28.68 -11.75
C ARG A 301 -14.84 28.81 -10.23
N PRO A 302 -14.99 30.03 -9.70
CA PRO A 302 -15.27 30.23 -8.28
C PRO A 302 -16.52 29.44 -7.81
N PRO A 303 -16.51 28.85 -6.59
CA PRO A 303 -17.60 28.00 -6.09
C PRO A 303 -18.98 28.62 -6.13
N GLU A 304 -19.09 29.94 -5.94
CA GLU A 304 -20.35 30.68 -5.97
C GLU A 304 -21.03 30.66 -7.35
N ARG A 305 -20.35 30.17 -8.40
CA ARG A 305 -20.90 30.02 -9.75
C ARG A 305 -21.29 28.57 -10.07
N TRP A 306 -21.10 27.64 -9.16
CA TRP A 306 -21.34 26.23 -9.42
C TRP A 306 -22.84 25.90 -9.35
N PRO A 307 -23.34 25.03 -10.24
CA PRO A 307 -24.67 24.44 -10.12
C PRO A 307 -24.62 23.27 -9.11
N ALA A 308 -24.31 23.58 -7.85
CA ALA A 308 -24.06 22.59 -6.81
C ALA A 308 -25.29 22.36 -5.92
N THR A 309 -25.32 21.20 -5.29
CA THR A 309 -26.14 20.99 -4.09
C THR A 309 -25.26 20.71 -2.89
N TYR A 310 -25.79 20.86 -1.67
CA TYR A 310 -25.01 20.67 -0.45
C TYR A 310 -25.82 20.02 0.67
N HIS A 311 -25.12 19.28 1.53
CA HIS A 311 -25.66 18.67 2.73
C HIS A 311 -24.74 18.99 3.92
N CYS A 312 -25.29 19.58 4.98
CA CYS A 312 -24.55 19.78 6.23
C CYS A 312 -24.53 18.46 7.02
N THR A 313 -23.36 18.05 7.49
CA THR A 313 -23.21 16.80 8.24
C THR A 313 -23.68 16.92 9.68
N ALA A 314 -23.82 18.16 10.19
CA ALA A 314 -24.38 18.43 11.50
C ALA A 314 -25.93 18.29 11.46
N PRO A 315 -26.52 17.45 12.32
CA PRO A 315 -27.97 17.26 12.38
C PRO A 315 -28.71 18.57 12.64
N GLY A 316 -29.81 18.81 11.91
CA GLY A 316 -30.70 19.97 12.12
C GLY A 316 -30.19 21.30 11.59
N VAL A 317 -28.99 21.37 11.02
CA VAL A 317 -28.45 22.61 10.43
C VAL A 317 -29.02 22.83 9.03
N GLU A 318 -29.61 24.01 8.82
CA GLU A 318 -30.20 24.42 7.54
C GLU A 318 -29.37 25.46 6.78
N ALA A 319 -28.35 26.03 7.44
CA ALA A 319 -27.50 27.06 6.87
C ALA A 319 -26.79 26.57 5.60
N ALA A 320 -26.61 27.48 4.65
CA ALA A 320 -25.75 27.23 3.49
C ALA A 320 -24.29 27.47 3.85
N PRO A 321 -23.34 26.79 3.19
CA PRO A 321 -21.94 27.15 3.26
C PRO A 321 -21.69 28.61 2.89
N THR A 322 -20.69 29.25 3.49
CA THR A 322 -20.31 30.64 3.22
C THR A 322 -19.86 30.86 1.78
N ILE A 323 -19.28 29.83 1.16
CA ILE A 323 -18.86 29.81 -0.25
C ILE A 323 -20.01 29.55 -1.24
N ALA A 324 -21.22 29.26 -0.73
CA ALA A 324 -22.35 28.90 -1.57
C ALA A 324 -22.85 30.10 -2.38
N GLY A 325 -23.06 29.88 -3.68
CA GLY A 325 -23.64 30.87 -4.57
C GLY A 325 -25.16 30.81 -4.64
N ALA A 326 -25.78 31.78 -5.30
CA ALA A 326 -27.24 31.84 -5.48
C ALA A 326 -27.82 30.62 -6.23
N SER A 327 -27.01 29.89 -7.01
CA SER A 327 -27.40 28.66 -7.71
C SER A 327 -27.35 27.41 -6.85
N TRP A 328 -26.75 27.47 -5.66
CA TRP A 328 -26.63 26.33 -4.77
C TRP A 328 -27.98 25.98 -4.17
N ARG A 329 -28.25 24.68 -4.01
CA ARG A 329 -29.48 24.19 -3.38
C ARG A 329 -29.18 23.18 -2.30
N ARG A 330 -29.96 23.18 -1.22
CA ARG A 330 -29.86 22.13 -0.20
C ARG A 330 -30.25 20.78 -0.81
N GLU A 331 -29.42 19.78 -0.55
CA GLU A 331 -29.68 18.39 -0.87
C GLU A 331 -30.85 17.90 -0.02
N ARG A 332 -31.85 17.29 -0.67
CA ARG A 332 -32.89 16.55 0.06
C ARG A 332 -32.40 15.11 0.21
N LEU A 333 -32.00 14.74 1.42
CA LEU A 333 -31.83 13.33 1.76
C LEU A 333 -33.23 12.74 1.85
N GLY A 334 -33.54 11.83 0.93
CA GLY A 334 -34.73 10.99 0.97
C GLY A 334 -34.37 9.62 1.49
#